data_AF-A0A1V3WF94-F1
#
_entry.id   AF-A0A1V3WF94-F1
#
_cell.length_a   1.000
_cell.length_b   1.000
_cell.length_c   1.000
_cell.angle_alpha   90.00
_cell.angle_beta   90.00
_cell.angle_gamma   90.00
#
_symmetry.space_group_name_H-M   'P 1'
#
loop_
_entity.id
_entity.type
_entity.pdbx_description
1 polymer ?
#
loop_
_entity_poly.entity_id
_entity_poly.type
_entity_poly.pdbx_seq_one_letter_code
_entity_poly.pdbx_strand_id
1 'polypeptide(L)'
;MVEVTGTGYAPDGVLQDRDGAPVSVDAHAALRWSLIAGARCNDAALSHDDGHWSVIGDPTEGAMLVVAAKAGLDVERVAAGMPRVAAIPFSSERQYMATLHRDGADHVVLAKGAVERMLELSSTQLRADGALRPLDRATVLRAADLLSARGLRVLATAVRAGADPASSTTMRCRARWRSPGCRQCLILLGPPRHPLSRPATPPVSRSR
;
A
#
# COMPACT_ATOMS: atom_id res chain seq x y z
N MET A 1 -1.42 16.05 2.79
CA MET A 1 -2.30 15.03 2.17
C MET A 1 -1.88 14.97 0.72
N VAL A 2 -1.64 13.77 0.20
CA VAL A 2 -1.23 13.56 -1.20
C VAL A 2 -2.46 13.06 -1.95
N GLU A 3 -2.70 13.60 -3.14
CA GLU A 3 -3.75 13.20 -4.05
C GLU A 3 -3.15 12.55 -5.30
N VAL A 4 -3.90 11.65 -5.92
CA VAL A 4 -3.49 10.93 -7.12
C VAL A 4 -4.41 11.33 -8.26
N THR A 5 -3.85 11.76 -9.37
CA THR A 5 -4.62 12.11 -10.57
C THR A 5 -4.86 10.92 -11.48
N GLY A 6 -5.71 11.11 -12.49
CA GLY A 6 -6.10 10.09 -13.44
C GLY A 6 -7.19 9.15 -12.93
N THR A 7 -7.69 8.30 -13.82
CA THR A 7 -8.85 7.43 -13.58
C THR A 7 -8.60 6.03 -14.14
N GLY A 8 -9.39 5.04 -13.72
CA GLY A 8 -9.24 3.68 -14.24
C GLY A 8 -8.00 2.97 -13.67
N TYR A 9 -7.71 1.79 -14.23
CA TYR A 9 -6.51 1.01 -13.89
C TYR A 9 -5.28 1.38 -14.72
N ALA A 10 -5.40 2.36 -15.61
CA ALA A 10 -4.26 2.86 -16.36
C ALA A 10 -3.26 3.54 -15.40
N PRO A 11 -1.95 3.31 -15.56
CA PRO A 11 -0.91 3.94 -14.76
C PRO A 11 -0.67 5.42 -15.16
N ASP A 12 -1.64 6.06 -15.81
CA ASP A 12 -1.58 7.47 -16.19
C ASP A 12 -2.03 8.36 -15.03
N GLY A 13 -1.15 9.27 -14.61
CA GLY A 13 -1.42 10.20 -13.54
C GLY A 13 -0.15 10.54 -12.77
N VAL A 14 -0.30 11.46 -11.83
CA VAL A 14 0.79 11.91 -10.95
C VAL A 14 0.29 11.97 -9.52
N LEU A 15 1.24 11.91 -8.58
CA LEU A 15 1.01 12.25 -7.19
C LEU A 15 1.23 13.75 -7.03
N GLN A 16 0.30 14.42 -6.35
CA GLN A 16 0.37 15.86 -6.10
C GLN A 16 0.01 16.17 -4.65
N ASP A 17 0.51 17.28 -4.14
CA ASP A 17 0.13 17.78 -2.82
C ASP A 17 -1.21 18.54 -2.89
N ARG A 18 -1.54 19.24 -1.80
CA ARG A 18 -2.79 20.01 -1.71
C ARG A 18 -2.84 21.23 -2.60
N ASP A 19 -1.68 21.75 -2.99
CA ASP A 19 -1.53 22.94 -3.81
C ASP A 19 -1.35 22.58 -5.29
N GLY A 20 -1.41 21.28 -5.62
CA GLY A 20 -1.25 20.75 -6.98
C GLY A 20 0.20 20.57 -7.40
N ALA A 21 1.18 20.74 -6.49
CA ALA A 21 2.57 20.53 -6.82
C ALA A 21 2.90 19.02 -6.89
N PRO A 22 3.68 18.56 -7.90
CA PRO A 22 4.08 17.16 -7.99
C PRO A 22 4.83 16.70 -6.74
N VAL A 23 4.49 15.51 -6.24
CA VAL A 23 5.14 14.88 -5.09
C VAL A 23 6.04 13.75 -5.58
N SER A 24 7.34 13.90 -5.37
CA SER A 24 8.31 12.82 -5.61
C SER A 24 8.32 11.83 -4.46
N VAL A 25 8.21 10.54 -4.78
CA VAL A 25 8.31 9.45 -3.80
C VAL A 25 9.70 9.32 -3.19
N ASP A 26 10.75 9.66 -3.93
CA ASP A 26 12.13 9.54 -3.46
C ASP A 26 12.46 10.55 -2.36
N ALA A 27 11.77 11.70 -2.35
CA ALA A 27 11.90 12.73 -1.32
C ALA A 27 10.99 12.47 -0.10
N HIS A 28 10.15 11.44 -0.11
CA HIS A 28 9.12 11.23 0.90
C HIS A 28 9.08 9.78 1.39
N ALA A 29 9.95 9.45 2.35
CA ALA A 29 10.18 8.08 2.82
C ALA A 29 8.90 7.35 3.28
N ALA A 30 8.02 8.02 4.04
CA ALA A 30 6.73 7.44 4.42
C ALA A 30 5.89 7.05 3.19
N LEU A 31 5.68 7.99 2.26
CA LEU A 31 4.92 7.73 1.04
C LEU A 31 5.53 6.56 0.26
N ARG A 32 6.85 6.56 0.04
CA ARG A 32 7.57 5.49 -0.64
C ARG A 32 7.32 4.12 -0.01
N TRP A 33 7.48 4.00 1.31
CA TRP A 33 7.24 2.73 2.02
C TRP A 33 5.77 2.31 2.02
N SER A 34 4.83 3.26 1.98
CA SER A 34 3.40 2.96 1.84
C SER A 34 3.10 2.29 0.51
N LEU A 35 3.68 2.83 -0.56
CA LEU A 35 3.50 2.33 -1.93
C LEU A 35 4.16 0.96 -2.09
N ILE A 36 5.38 0.79 -1.56
CA ILE A 36 6.06 -0.51 -1.53
C ILE A 36 5.24 -1.54 -0.76
N ALA A 37 4.76 -1.22 0.45
CA ALA A 37 3.91 -2.12 1.22
C ALA A 37 2.63 -2.48 0.46
N GLY A 38 1.98 -1.48 -0.16
CA GLY A 38 0.78 -1.69 -0.95
C GLY A 38 0.97 -2.56 -2.20
N ALA A 39 2.13 -2.43 -2.86
CA ALA A 39 2.45 -3.18 -4.07
C ALA A 39 3.02 -4.59 -3.79
N ARG A 40 3.76 -4.76 -2.69
CA ARG A 40 4.48 -6.01 -2.39
C ARG A 40 3.74 -6.94 -1.43
N CYS A 41 2.96 -6.38 -0.50
CA CYS A 41 1.97 -7.13 0.28
C CYS A 41 0.65 -7.15 -0.51
N ASN A 42 0.64 -7.79 -1.67
CA ASN A 42 -0.45 -7.73 -2.65
C ASN A 42 -0.56 -9.03 -3.44
N ASP A 43 -1.76 -9.55 -3.65
CA ASP A 43 -2.00 -10.77 -4.45
C ASP A 43 -2.72 -10.47 -5.78
N ALA A 44 -3.05 -9.22 -6.07
CA ALA A 44 -3.58 -8.78 -7.34
C ALA A 44 -2.47 -8.60 -8.39
N ALA A 45 -2.89 -8.54 -9.66
CA ALA A 45 -2.04 -8.19 -10.79
C ALA A 45 -2.75 -7.18 -11.70
N LEU A 46 -1.97 -6.29 -12.30
CA LEU A 46 -2.43 -5.48 -13.42
C LEU A 46 -2.22 -6.26 -14.72
N SER A 47 -3.25 -6.33 -15.56
CA SER A 47 -3.19 -6.91 -16.89
C SER A 47 -3.46 -5.82 -17.91
N HIS A 48 -2.70 -5.83 -19.00
CA HIS A 48 -2.89 -4.93 -20.14
C HIS A 48 -3.07 -5.79 -21.39
N ASP A 49 -4.30 -5.86 -21.89
CA ASP A 49 -4.69 -6.68 -23.03
C ASP A 49 -5.52 -5.84 -24.00
N ASP A 50 -5.26 -5.97 -25.31
CA ASP A 50 -5.92 -5.19 -26.36
C ASP A 50 -6.02 -3.67 -26.07
N GLY A 51 -4.99 -3.07 -25.48
CA GLY A 51 -4.98 -1.64 -25.12
C GLY A 51 -5.82 -1.27 -23.89
N HIS A 52 -6.30 -2.25 -23.12
CA HIS A 52 -7.15 -2.05 -21.96
C HIS A 52 -6.49 -2.54 -20.68
N TRP A 53 -6.42 -1.67 -19.67
CA TRP A 53 -5.98 -2.03 -18.33
C TRP A 53 -7.10 -2.67 -17.52
N SER A 54 -6.78 -3.79 -16.89
CA SER A 54 -7.67 -4.52 -15.97
C SER A 54 -6.91 -5.01 -14.74
N VAL A 55 -7.66 -5.36 -13.70
CA VAL A 55 -7.12 -5.96 -12.47
C VAL A 55 -7.58 -7.40 -12.39
N ILE A 56 -6.65 -8.29 -12.09
CA ILE A 56 -6.91 -9.66 -11.67
C ILE A 56 -6.74 -9.72 -10.15
N GLY A 57 -7.77 -10.13 -9.42
CA GLY A 57 -7.79 -10.15 -7.95
C GLY A 57 -8.70 -9.09 -7.35
N ASP A 58 -8.39 -8.64 -6.12
CA ASP A 58 -9.21 -7.65 -5.40
C ASP A 58 -9.02 -6.23 -5.99
N PRO A 59 -10.10 -5.48 -6.26
CA PRO A 59 -10.01 -4.12 -6.83
C PRO A 59 -9.25 -3.12 -5.96
N THR A 60 -9.29 -3.28 -4.63
CA THR A 60 -8.55 -2.39 -3.71
C THR A 60 -7.06 -2.70 -3.75
N GLU A 61 -6.68 -3.97 -3.83
CA GLU A 61 -5.31 -4.38 -4.09
C GLU A 61 -4.80 -3.89 -5.46
N GLY A 62 -5.62 -4.00 -6.50
CA GLY A 62 -5.31 -3.46 -7.82
C GLY A 62 -5.08 -1.94 -7.81
N ALA A 63 -5.91 -1.19 -7.09
CA ALA A 63 -5.72 0.26 -6.93
C ALA A 63 -4.37 0.62 -6.29
N MET A 64 -3.86 -0.20 -5.36
CA MET A 64 -2.54 0.03 -4.77
C MET A 64 -1.40 -0.17 -5.79
N LEU A 65 -1.54 -1.13 -6.70
CA LEU A 65 -0.58 -1.33 -7.81
C LEU A 65 -0.59 -0.14 -8.77
N VAL A 66 -1.78 0.35 -9.13
CA VAL A 66 -1.93 1.51 -10.01
C VAL A 66 -1.31 2.75 -9.41
N VAL A 67 -1.57 3.03 -8.13
CA VAL A 67 -0.98 4.21 -7.46
C VAL A 67 0.54 4.09 -7.36
N ALA A 68 1.08 2.88 -7.12
CA ALA A 68 2.52 2.67 -7.13
C ALA A 68 3.13 2.94 -8.52
N ALA A 69 2.49 2.47 -9.59
CA ALA A 69 2.91 2.73 -10.97
C ALA A 69 2.85 4.23 -11.33
N LYS A 70 1.74 4.92 -10.99
CA LYS A 70 1.59 6.38 -11.18
C LYS A 70 2.62 7.20 -10.42
N ALA A 71 3.13 6.66 -9.32
CA ALA A 71 4.17 7.28 -8.53
C ALA A 71 5.59 7.05 -9.11
N GLY A 72 5.71 6.39 -10.26
CA GLY A 72 6.98 6.04 -10.89
C GLY A 72 7.73 4.91 -10.18
N LEU A 73 7.06 4.13 -9.32
CA LEU A 73 7.69 3.00 -8.66
C LEU A 73 7.83 1.85 -9.65
N ASP A 74 9.06 1.46 -9.94
CA ASP A 74 9.38 0.23 -10.69
C ASP A 74 9.12 -0.99 -9.78
N VAL A 75 7.88 -1.49 -9.82
CA VAL A 75 7.40 -2.56 -8.94
C VAL A 75 8.15 -3.86 -9.22
N GLU A 76 8.50 -4.12 -10.48
CA GLU A 76 9.28 -5.28 -10.92
C GLU A 76 10.69 -5.25 -10.33
N ARG A 77 11.38 -4.11 -10.41
CA ARG A 77 12.71 -3.93 -9.79
C ARG A 77 12.65 -4.05 -8.28
N VAL A 78 11.65 -3.46 -7.63
CA VAL A 78 11.44 -3.62 -6.18
C VAL A 78 11.16 -5.09 -5.85
N ALA A 79 10.36 -5.79 -6.67
CA ALA A 79 10.04 -7.20 -6.47
C ALA A 79 11.27 -8.10 -6.61
N ALA A 80 12.15 -7.82 -7.57
CA ALA A 80 13.41 -8.54 -7.77
C ALA A 80 14.38 -8.33 -6.60
N GLY A 81 14.44 -7.12 -6.04
CA GLY A 81 15.26 -6.82 -4.86
C GLY A 81 14.69 -7.36 -3.53
N MET A 82 13.38 -7.57 -3.48
CA MET A 82 12.66 -8.01 -2.27
C MET A 82 11.76 -9.23 -2.55
N PRO A 83 12.34 -10.41 -2.85
CA PRO A 83 11.57 -11.60 -3.16
C PRO A 83 10.75 -12.05 -1.94
N ARG A 84 9.48 -12.40 -2.18
CA ARG A 84 8.56 -12.87 -1.13
C ARG A 84 8.98 -14.26 -0.64
N VAL A 85 9.07 -14.42 0.68
CA VAL A 85 9.45 -15.67 1.37
C VAL A 85 8.23 -16.37 1.96
N ALA A 86 7.32 -15.61 2.56
CA ALA A 86 6.13 -16.15 3.20
C ALA A 86 4.99 -15.12 3.17
N ALA A 87 3.76 -15.59 3.36
CA ALA A 87 2.58 -14.75 3.42
C ALA A 87 1.59 -15.22 4.49
N ILE A 88 0.94 -14.24 5.11
CA ILE A 88 -0.30 -14.41 5.87
C ILE A 88 -1.38 -13.72 5.02
N PRO A 89 -2.22 -14.48 4.31
CA PRO A 89 -3.27 -13.89 3.48
C PRO A 89 -4.30 -13.19 4.36
N PHE A 90 -4.99 -12.23 3.75
CA PHE A 90 -6.08 -11.52 4.40
C PHE A 90 -7.15 -12.51 4.92
N SER A 91 -7.67 -12.26 6.12
CA SER A 91 -8.92 -12.86 6.57
C SER A 91 -9.75 -11.84 7.33
N SER A 92 -11.07 -11.96 7.27
CA SER A 92 -11.99 -11.07 7.98
C SER A 92 -11.80 -11.12 9.50
N GLU A 93 -11.39 -12.27 10.06
CA GLU A 93 -11.08 -12.41 11.48
C GLU A 93 -9.82 -11.61 11.89
N ARG A 94 -8.80 -11.58 11.03
CA ARG A 94 -7.55 -10.87 11.30
C ARG A 94 -7.62 -9.40 10.91
N GLN A 95 -8.37 -9.09 9.86
CA GLN A 95 -8.50 -7.77 9.23
C GLN A 95 -7.17 -7.20 8.69
N TYR A 96 -6.20 -8.07 8.41
CA TYR A 96 -4.94 -7.67 7.77
C TYR A 96 -4.33 -8.81 6.95
N MET A 97 -3.47 -8.41 6.01
CA MET A 97 -2.53 -9.25 5.27
C MET A 97 -1.11 -8.86 5.66
N ALA A 98 -0.19 -9.82 5.68
CA ALA A 98 1.24 -9.56 5.87
C ALA A 98 2.09 -10.47 4.99
N THR A 99 3.19 -9.96 4.47
CA THR A 99 4.16 -10.71 3.67
C THR A 99 5.56 -10.50 4.20
N LEU A 100 6.36 -11.58 4.19
CA LEU A 100 7.78 -11.57 4.52
C LEU A 100 8.58 -11.54 3.21
N HIS A 101 9.57 -10.68 3.13
CA HIS A 101 10.46 -10.54 1.98
C HIS A 101 11.91 -10.61 2.42
N ARG A 102 12.80 -11.14 1.56
CA ARG A 102 14.24 -10.95 1.77
C ARG A 102 14.62 -9.50 1.49
N ASP A 103 15.59 -8.99 2.23
CA ASP A 103 16.16 -7.66 2.03
C ASP A 103 17.66 -7.73 2.33
N GLY A 104 18.46 -8.03 1.31
CA GLY A 104 19.88 -8.38 1.48
C GLY A 104 20.05 -9.65 2.33
N ALA A 105 20.83 -9.54 3.41
CA ALA A 105 21.02 -10.61 4.41
C ALA A 105 19.88 -10.69 5.44
N ASP A 106 19.05 -9.65 5.50
CA ASP A 106 17.95 -9.51 6.44
C ASP A 106 16.61 -9.87 5.80
N HIS A 107 15.53 -9.71 6.57
CA HIS A 107 14.17 -9.74 6.04
C HIS A 107 13.39 -8.50 6.46
N VAL A 108 12.35 -8.24 5.69
CA VAL A 108 11.39 -7.17 5.94
C VAL A 108 9.99 -7.73 5.87
N VAL A 109 9.16 -7.30 6.81
CA VAL A 109 7.73 -7.62 6.82
C VAL A 109 6.95 -6.40 6.38
N LEU A 110 6.07 -6.61 5.41
CA LEU A 110 5.13 -5.63 4.90
C LEU A 110 3.73 -6.09 5.28
N ALA A 111 2.86 -5.17 5.67
CA ALA A 111 1.47 -5.49 5.98
C ALA A 111 0.54 -4.38 5.54
N LYS A 112 -0.72 -4.77 5.32
CA LYS A 112 -1.83 -3.86 5.08
C LYS A 112 -3.11 -4.39 5.72
N GLY A 113 -3.97 -3.51 6.19
CA GLY A 113 -5.23 -3.91 6.81
C GLY A 113 -6.08 -2.74 7.30
N ALA A 114 -7.07 -3.06 8.14
CA ALA A 114 -7.87 -2.08 8.83
C ALA A 114 -6.99 -1.15 9.69
N VAL A 115 -7.38 0.12 9.78
CA VAL A 115 -6.60 1.16 10.45
C VAL A 115 -6.38 0.82 11.92
N GLU A 116 -7.45 0.43 12.61
CA GLU A 116 -7.49 0.03 14.02
C GLU A 116 -6.56 -1.16 14.25
N ARG A 117 -6.60 -2.14 13.34
CA ARG A 117 -5.78 -3.34 13.44
C ARG A 117 -4.30 -3.02 13.29
N MET A 118 -3.94 -2.14 12.36
CA MET A 118 -2.56 -1.71 12.17
C MET A 118 -2.07 -0.78 13.29
N LEU A 119 -2.95 0.02 13.89
CA LEU A 119 -2.66 0.80 15.09
C LEU A 119 -2.35 -0.13 16.27
N GLU A 120 -3.12 -1.19 16.50
CA GLU A 120 -2.75 -2.23 17.47
C GLU A 120 -1.43 -2.91 17.13
N LEU A 121 -1.20 -3.07 15.82
CA LEU A 121 -0.01 -3.56 15.14
C LEU A 121 1.28 -2.82 15.46
N SER A 122 1.20 -1.51 15.72
CA SER A 122 2.34 -0.60 15.55
C SER A 122 2.62 0.23 16.80
N SER A 123 3.90 0.44 17.09
CA SER A 123 4.39 1.32 18.18
C SER A 123 4.88 2.68 17.68
N THR A 124 5.29 2.76 16.41
CA THR A 124 5.88 3.96 15.79
C THR A 124 5.15 4.37 14.51
N GLN A 125 5.52 5.53 13.97
CA GLN A 125 5.14 5.98 12.64
C GLN A 125 6.35 6.56 11.91
N LEU A 126 6.38 6.36 10.59
CA LEU A 126 7.43 6.91 9.73
C LEU A 126 7.02 8.27 9.20
N ARG A 127 7.93 9.23 9.26
CA ARG A 127 7.73 10.57 8.72
C ARG A 127 8.26 10.68 7.28
N ALA A 128 7.92 11.80 6.63
CA ALA A 128 8.37 12.12 5.27
C ALA A 128 9.89 12.10 5.14
N ASP A 129 10.59 12.62 6.15
CA ASP A 129 12.05 12.69 6.27
C ASP A 129 12.71 11.33 6.62
N GLY A 130 11.93 10.26 6.78
CA GLY A 130 12.43 8.95 7.18
C GLY A 130 12.61 8.77 8.69
N ALA A 131 12.35 9.80 9.50
CA ALA A 131 12.46 9.69 10.95
C ALA A 131 11.31 8.86 11.53
N LEU A 132 11.65 7.99 12.49
CA LEU A 132 10.67 7.27 13.31
C LEU A 132 10.27 8.11 14.51
N ARG A 133 8.97 8.14 14.79
CA ARG A 133 8.43 8.75 16.02
C ARG A 133 7.42 7.83 16.68
N PRO A 134 7.13 8.02 17.99
CA PRO A 134 6.00 7.37 18.63
C PRO A 134 4.72 7.58 17.82
N LEU A 135 3.92 6.52 17.72
CA LEU A 135 2.67 6.53 16.98
C LEU A 135 1.63 7.46 17.66
N ASP A 136 1.21 8.50 16.95
CA ASP A 136 0.08 9.34 17.34
C ASP A 136 -1.23 8.72 16.80
N ARG A 137 -1.81 7.85 17.62
CA ARG A 137 -3.04 7.11 17.28
C ARG A 137 -4.20 8.05 16.96
N ALA A 138 -4.33 9.15 17.71
CA ALA A 138 -5.45 10.08 17.57
C ALA A 138 -5.37 10.82 16.23
N THR A 139 -4.18 11.25 15.82
CA THR A 139 -3.98 11.88 14.51
C THR A 139 -4.27 10.93 13.36
N VAL A 140 -3.86 9.67 13.47
CA VAL A 140 -4.16 8.66 12.43
C VAL A 140 -5.66 8.39 12.32
N LEU A 141 -6.35 8.18 13.45
CA LEU A 141 -7.80 7.92 13.43
C LEU A 141 -8.56 9.10 12.83
N ARG A 142 -8.24 10.35 13.21
CA ARG A 142 -8.84 11.54 12.59
C ARG A 142 -8.63 11.60 11.08
N ALA A 143 -7.43 11.25 10.60
CA ALA A 143 -7.15 11.22 9.17
C ALA A 143 -7.95 10.12 8.45
N ALA A 144 -8.13 8.96 9.08
CA ALA A 144 -8.96 7.87 8.56
C ALA A 144 -10.45 8.25 8.50
N ASP A 145 -10.96 8.96 9.50
CA ASP A 145 -12.34 9.47 9.51
C ASP A 145 -12.56 10.49 8.39
N LEU A 146 -11.62 11.43 8.20
CA LEU A 146 -11.68 12.42 7.12
C LEU A 146 -11.70 11.76 5.73
N LEU A 147 -10.87 10.74 5.51
CA LEU A 147 -10.86 9.98 4.26
C LEU A 147 -12.15 9.17 4.07
N SER A 148 -12.66 8.55 5.13
CA SER A 148 -13.90 7.78 5.10
C SER A 148 -15.11 8.65 4.80
N ALA A 149 -15.16 9.87 5.37
CA ALA A 149 -16.21 10.85 5.09
C ALA A 149 -16.24 11.31 3.63
N ARG A 150 -15.10 11.23 2.92
CA ARG A 150 -15.00 11.46 1.47
C ARG A 150 -15.43 10.24 0.63
N GLY A 151 -15.98 9.19 1.26
CA GLY A 151 -16.40 7.98 0.55
C GLY A 151 -15.24 7.09 0.10
N LEU A 152 -14.03 7.27 0.64
CA LEU A 152 -12.88 6.43 0.32
C LEU A 152 -12.88 5.17 1.19
N ARG A 153 -12.29 4.09 0.69
CA ARG A 153 -11.93 2.93 1.49
C ARG A 153 -10.58 3.23 2.12
N VAL A 154 -10.47 3.13 3.44
CA VAL A 154 -9.21 3.46 4.14
C VAL A 154 -8.52 2.19 4.58
N LEU A 155 -7.30 2.01 4.12
CA LEU A 155 -6.38 0.97 4.58
C LEU A 155 -5.16 1.62 5.20
N ALA A 156 -4.56 0.91 6.14
CA ALA A 156 -3.27 1.31 6.67
C ALA A 156 -2.20 0.28 6.33
N THR A 157 -0.98 0.74 6.06
CA THR A 157 0.19 -0.09 5.75
C THR A 157 1.19 -0.05 6.89
N ALA A 158 1.90 -1.16 7.10
CA ALA A 158 3.00 -1.26 8.05
C ALA A 158 4.25 -1.89 7.42
N VAL A 159 5.43 -1.41 7.83
CA VAL A 159 6.73 -2.01 7.52
C VAL A 159 7.51 -2.30 8.79
N ARG A 160 8.16 -3.46 8.84
CA ARG A 160 9.12 -3.87 9.88
C ARG A 160 10.40 -4.41 9.23
N ALA A 161 11.51 -3.69 9.40
CA ALA A 161 12.85 -4.13 8.99
C ALA A 161 13.49 -5.08 10.03
N GLY A 162 14.50 -5.84 9.60
CA GLY A 162 15.27 -6.73 10.48
C GLY A 162 14.45 -7.89 11.05
N ALA A 163 13.50 -8.40 10.27
CA ALA A 163 12.71 -9.55 10.69
C ALA A 163 13.54 -10.84 10.65
N ASP A 164 13.51 -11.63 11.72
CA ASP A 164 14.12 -12.96 11.73
C ASP A 164 13.19 -13.95 10.97
N PRO A 165 13.67 -14.64 9.92
CA PRO A 165 12.89 -15.60 9.15
C PRO A 165 12.36 -16.77 9.99
N ALA A 166 13.10 -17.24 11.00
CA ALA A 166 12.67 -18.31 11.89
C ALA A 166 11.45 -17.91 12.75
N SER A 167 11.32 -16.61 13.03
CA SER A 167 10.19 -16.06 13.79
C SER A 167 8.97 -15.66 12.92
N SER A 168 9.15 -15.64 11.60
CA SER A 168 8.19 -15.06 10.64
C SER A 168 7.49 -16.10 9.75
N THR A 169 7.99 -17.34 9.71
CA THR A 169 7.52 -18.42 8.82
C THR A 169 6.37 -19.25 9.42
N THR A 170 6.20 -19.22 10.74
CA THR A 170 5.13 -19.97 11.43
C THR A 170 4.17 -18.98 12.09
N MET A 171 2.93 -19.41 12.36
CA MET A 171 1.86 -18.76 13.14
C MET A 171 2.27 -18.15 14.51
N ARG A 172 3.55 -17.93 14.82
CA ARG A 172 4.09 -17.16 15.94
C ARG A 172 4.29 -15.67 15.64
N CYS A 173 3.78 -15.15 14.52
CA CYS A 173 3.83 -13.71 14.23
C CYS A 173 3.10 -12.87 15.32
N ARG A 174 1.95 -13.30 15.85
CA ARG A 174 1.15 -12.48 16.80
C ARG A 174 1.95 -12.00 18.02
N ALA A 175 2.74 -12.87 18.65
CA ALA A 175 3.45 -12.54 19.90
C ALA A 175 4.66 -11.63 19.68
N ARG A 176 5.35 -11.76 18.54
CA ARG A 176 6.63 -11.08 18.31
C ARG A 176 6.49 -9.75 17.55
N TRP A 177 5.35 -9.52 16.88
CA TRP A 177 5.01 -8.21 16.32
C TRP A 177 4.98 -7.09 17.38
N ARG A 178 4.70 -7.37 18.66
CA ARG A 178 4.63 -6.32 19.71
C ARG A 178 5.95 -6.10 20.48
N SER A 179 7.07 -6.66 20.02
CA SER A 179 8.33 -6.61 20.79
C SER A 179 8.85 -5.17 20.94
N PRO A 180 9.44 -4.76 22.08
CA PRO A 180 9.87 -3.37 22.33
C PRO A 180 10.92 -2.79 21.36
N GLY A 181 11.60 -3.61 20.55
CA GLY A 181 12.52 -3.18 19.49
C GLY A 181 11.90 -3.19 18.08
N CYS A 182 10.60 -3.48 17.97
CA CYS A 182 9.89 -3.64 16.71
C CYS A 182 9.54 -2.26 16.14
N ARG A 183 10.33 -1.79 15.17
CA ARG A 183 10.04 -0.57 14.40
C ARG A 183 8.93 -0.89 13.41
N GLN A 184 7.74 -0.35 13.65
CA GLN A 184 6.56 -0.53 12.81
C GLN A 184 6.06 0.84 12.39
N CYS A 185 5.79 1.02 11.11
CA CYS A 185 5.48 2.34 10.57
C CYS A 185 4.09 2.35 9.96
N LEU A 186 3.15 3.08 10.56
CA LEU A 186 1.79 3.13 10.05
C LEU A 186 1.56 4.26 9.05
N ILE A 187 0.90 3.95 7.93
CA ILE A 187 0.59 4.95 6.88
C ILE A 187 -0.78 4.68 6.26
N LEU A 188 -1.56 5.73 5.98
CA LEU A 188 -2.94 5.61 5.49
C LEU A 188 -3.02 5.78 3.97
N LEU A 189 -3.78 4.89 3.33
CA LEU A 189 -4.12 4.93 1.92
C LEU A 189 -5.64 4.92 1.77
N GLY A 190 -6.17 5.77 0.89
CA GLY A 190 -7.59 5.95 0.66
C GLY A 190 -8.04 5.62 -0.76
N PRO A 191 -7.91 4.38 -1.28
CA PRO A 191 -8.44 4.05 -2.60
C PRO A 191 -9.98 4.25 -2.68
N PRO A 192 -10.53 4.57 -3.86
CA PRO A 192 -11.97 4.72 -4.05
C PRO A 192 -12.72 3.41 -3.76
N ARG A 193 -13.98 3.52 -3.30
CA ARG A 193 -14.83 2.36 -2.93
C ARG A 193 -15.41 1.60 -4.12
N HIS A 194 -15.59 2.27 -5.25
CA HIS A 194 -16.05 1.64 -6.49
C HIS A 194 -14.84 1.23 -7.34
N PRO A 195 -14.92 0.12 -8.10
CA PRO A 195 -13.90 -0.21 -9.08
C PRO A 195 -13.66 1.01 -9.96
N LEU A 196 -12.39 1.31 -10.23
CA LEU A 196 -12.01 2.42 -11.08
C LEU A 196 -12.70 2.17 -12.44
N SER A 197 -13.72 2.97 -12.73
CA SER A 197 -14.65 2.73 -13.84
C SER A 197 -13.89 2.65 -15.15
N ARG A 198 -14.26 1.69 -16.02
CA ARG A 198 -13.76 1.63 -17.40
C ARG A 198 -13.98 3.00 -18.05
N PRO A 199 -12.99 3.57 -18.76
CA PRO A 199 -13.29 4.69 -19.64
C PRO A 199 -14.40 4.25 -20.59
N ALA A 200 -15.42 5.09 -20.75
CA ALA A 200 -16.50 4.82 -21.69
C ALA A 200 -15.90 4.64 -23.09
N THR A 201 -16.18 3.50 -23.72
CA THR A 201 -15.79 3.27 -25.12
C THR A 201 -16.43 4.39 -25.95
N PRO A 202 -15.66 5.20 -26.69
CA PRO A 202 -16.25 6.17 -27.59
C PRO A 202 -17.09 5.39 -28.63
N PRO A 203 -18.28 5.90 -29.02
CA PRO A 203 -19.09 5.24 -30.03
C PRO A 203 -18.26 5.11 -31.30
N VAL A 204 -18.11 3.87 -31.78
CA VAL A 204 -17.50 3.59 -33.08
C VAL A 204 -18.35 4.30 -34.13
N SER A 205 -17.84 5.43 -34.65
CA SER A 205 -18.42 6.09 -35.80
C SER A 205 -18.25 5.15 -36.99
N ARG A 206 -19.31 4.38 -37.32
CA ARG A 206 -19.41 3.73 -38.62
C ARG A 206 -19.54 4.84 -39.66
N SER A 207 -18.41 5.22 -40.27
CA SER A 207 -18.42 5.89 -41.56
C SER A 207 -19.08 4.96 -42.59
N ARG A 208 -19.89 5.58 -43.43
CA ARG A 208 -20.77 4.98 -44.45
C ARG A 208 -20.07 3.98 -45.37
#